data_AF-A0A161M3V7-F1
#
_entry.id   AF-A0A161M3V7-F1
#
_cell.length_a   1.000
_cell.length_b   1.000
_cell.length_c   1.000
_cell.angle_alpha   90.00
_cell.angle_beta   90.00
_cell.angle_gamma   90.00
#
_symmetry.space_group_name_H-M   'P 1'
#
loop_
_entity.id
_entity.type
_entity.pdbx_description
1 polymer ?
#
loop_
_entity_poly.entity_id
_entity_poly.type
_entity_poly.pdbx_seq_one_letter_code
_entity_poly.pdbx_strand_id
1 'polypeptide(L)'
;KEIFIEVINKVSVNINQSPDLVLNKIIDVWLDKMPLVSQLEKKKLLGLALASLLTANSSFVYNKFCGILLAVSEVLNDITRTDENGLHIDALYYSENEFCSLNDDNGSFETEHDYRKKQLALKDPVHVIILEEYFKSQMQELQRSIGQSQFDQFVQT
;
A
#
# COMPACT_ATOMS: atom_id res chain seq x y z
N LYS A 1 -7.68 -9.78 -8.86
CA LYS A 1 -8.65 -8.69 -9.16
C LYS A 1 -10.09 -9.22 -9.20
N GLU A 2 -10.37 -10.34 -9.87
CA GLU A 2 -11.74 -10.88 -10.01
C GLU A 2 -12.42 -11.27 -8.69
N ILE A 3 -11.72 -11.96 -7.79
CA ILE A 3 -12.28 -12.42 -6.50
C ILE A 3 -12.76 -11.24 -5.63
N PHE A 4 -12.02 -10.15 -5.60
CA PHE A 4 -12.38 -8.98 -4.79
C PHE A 4 -13.68 -8.33 -5.30
N ILE A 5 -13.79 -8.18 -6.63
CA ILE A 5 -15.00 -7.64 -7.27
C ILE A 5 -16.19 -8.58 -7.03
N GLU A 6 -15.97 -9.89 -7.11
CA GLU A 6 -17.00 -10.89 -6.82
C GLU A 6 -17.51 -10.80 -5.38
N VAL A 7 -16.59 -10.61 -4.41
CA VAL A 7 -16.95 -10.42 -3.00
C VAL A 7 -17.76 -9.13 -2.82
N ILE A 8 -17.35 -8.01 -3.43
CA ILE A 8 -18.10 -6.75 -3.37
C ILE A 8 -19.50 -6.95 -3.94
N ASN A 9 -19.63 -7.62 -5.09
CA ASN A 9 -20.92 -7.87 -5.72
C ASN A 9 -21.83 -8.75 -4.85
N LYS A 10 -21.29 -9.80 -4.23
CA LYS A 10 -22.04 -10.66 -3.29
C LYS A 10 -22.49 -9.87 -2.06
N VAL A 11 -21.61 -9.06 -1.47
CA VAL A 11 -21.95 -8.23 -0.30
C VAL A 11 -23.01 -7.20 -0.68
N SER A 12 -22.85 -6.54 -1.83
CA SER A 12 -23.79 -5.57 -2.41
C SER A 12 -25.21 -6.14 -2.52
N VAL A 13 -25.36 -7.36 -3.04
CA VAL A 13 -26.65 -8.08 -3.11
C VAL A 13 -27.20 -8.36 -1.71
N ASN A 14 -26.37 -8.83 -0.78
CA ASN A 14 -26.82 -9.17 0.58
C ASN A 14 -27.32 -7.96 1.37
N ILE A 15 -26.73 -6.78 1.17
CA ILE A 15 -27.09 -5.56 1.91
C ILE A 15 -27.99 -4.60 1.12
N ASN A 16 -28.43 -4.98 -0.09
CA ASN A 16 -29.22 -4.15 -1.00
C ASN A 16 -28.62 -2.75 -1.26
N GLN A 17 -27.31 -2.68 -1.48
CA GLN A 17 -26.60 -1.43 -1.81
C GLN A 17 -25.80 -1.59 -3.11
N SER A 18 -25.51 -0.51 -3.82
CA SER A 18 -24.66 -0.59 -5.01
C SER A 18 -23.22 -1.01 -4.65
N PRO A 19 -22.51 -1.73 -5.54
CA PRO A 19 -21.10 -2.09 -5.34
C PRO A 19 -20.21 -0.90 -4.97
N ASP A 20 -20.46 0.26 -5.59
CA ASP A 20 -19.72 1.50 -5.33
C ASP A 20 -19.94 2.02 -3.91
N LEU A 21 -21.17 1.95 -3.39
CA LEU A 21 -21.46 2.34 -2.00
C LEU A 21 -20.81 1.39 -0.99
N VAL A 22 -20.77 0.10 -1.31
CA VAL A 22 -20.09 -0.90 -0.47
C VAL A 22 -18.59 -0.62 -0.42
N LEU A 23 -17.97 -0.42 -1.59
CA LEU A 23 -16.54 -0.12 -1.68
C LEU A 23 -16.22 1.23 -1.00
N ASN A 24 -17.07 2.23 -1.18
CA ASN A 24 -16.93 3.52 -0.49
C ASN A 24 -16.90 3.34 1.03
N LYS A 25 -17.84 2.57 1.60
CA LYS A 25 -17.88 2.26 3.04
C LYS A 25 -16.65 1.46 3.51
N ILE A 26 -16.19 0.50 2.71
CA ILE A 26 -14.96 -0.26 3.03
C ILE A 26 -13.78 0.70 3.14
N ILE A 27 -13.64 1.64 2.21
CA ILE A 27 -12.56 2.63 2.25
C ILE A 27 -12.73 3.58 3.43
N ASP A 28 -13.95 4.00 3.80
CA ASP A 28 -14.18 4.83 5.00
C ASP A 28 -13.68 4.12 6.27
N VAL A 29 -14.09 2.87 6.48
CA VAL A 29 -13.66 2.08 7.63
C VAL A 29 -12.16 1.84 7.58
N TRP A 30 -11.61 1.59 6.40
CA TRP A 30 -10.17 1.40 6.25
C TRP A 30 -9.39 2.65 6.67
N LEU A 31 -9.75 3.83 6.14
CA LEU A 31 -9.08 5.08 6.51
C LEU A 31 -9.23 5.39 8.01
N ASP A 32 -10.42 5.18 8.59
CA ASP A 32 -10.68 5.37 10.03
C ASP A 32 -9.88 4.42 10.93
N LYS A 33 -9.69 3.17 10.49
CA LYS A 33 -9.00 2.13 11.27
C LYS A 33 -7.51 2.03 10.97
N MET A 34 -7.00 2.73 9.95
CA MET A 34 -5.59 2.73 9.57
C MET A 34 -4.64 3.02 10.74
N PRO A 35 -4.92 3.98 11.65
CA PRO A 35 -4.05 4.26 12.80
C PRO A 35 -3.96 3.12 13.82
N LEU A 36 -4.92 2.19 13.83
CA LEU A 36 -4.94 1.05 14.76
C LEU A 36 -4.02 -0.10 14.31
N VAL A 37 -3.49 -0.05 13.09
CA VAL A 37 -2.59 -1.07 12.56
C VAL A 37 -1.18 -0.83 13.08
N SER A 38 -0.76 -1.63 14.07
CA SER A 38 0.55 -1.47 14.73
C SER A 38 1.71 -2.15 14.00
N GLN A 39 1.44 -3.17 13.19
CA GLN A 39 2.47 -3.91 12.45
C GLN A 39 2.84 -3.14 11.19
N LEU A 40 4.11 -2.72 11.08
CA LEU A 40 4.60 -1.87 10.01
C LEU A 40 4.43 -2.53 8.64
N GLU A 41 4.65 -3.83 8.53
CA GLU A 41 4.49 -4.60 7.29
C GLU A 41 3.05 -4.54 6.77
N LYS A 42 2.09 -4.75 7.67
CA LYS A 42 0.66 -4.64 7.35
C LYS A 42 0.30 -3.19 7.02
N LYS A 43 0.82 -2.22 7.77
CA LYS A 43 0.56 -0.80 7.53
C LYS A 43 1.09 -0.37 6.16
N LYS A 44 2.30 -0.78 5.79
CA LYS A 44 2.91 -0.57 4.46
C LYS A 44 2.11 -1.24 3.36
N LEU A 45 1.72 -2.50 3.53
CA LEU A 45 0.89 -3.21 2.55
C LEU A 45 -0.43 -2.48 2.28
N LEU A 46 -1.08 -2.01 3.35
CA LEU A 46 -2.31 -1.23 3.24
C LEU A 46 -2.05 0.13 2.57
N GLY A 47 -0.94 0.81 2.89
CA GLY A 47 -0.54 2.05 2.22
C GLY A 47 -0.29 1.87 0.72
N LEU A 48 0.40 0.80 0.32
CA LEU A 48 0.60 0.42 -1.09
C LEU A 48 -0.74 0.18 -1.79
N ALA A 49 -1.65 -0.54 -1.13
CA ALA A 49 -2.96 -0.81 -1.69
C ALA A 49 -3.80 0.47 -1.84
N LEU A 50 -3.78 1.38 -0.86
CA LEU A 50 -4.42 2.70 -0.97
C LEU A 50 -3.82 3.54 -2.10
N ALA A 51 -2.50 3.56 -2.24
CA ALA A 51 -1.82 4.25 -3.34
C ALA A 51 -2.25 3.69 -4.70
N SER A 52 -2.42 2.37 -4.82
CA SER A 52 -2.90 1.72 -6.05
C SER A 52 -4.35 2.05 -6.39
N LEU A 53 -5.17 2.46 -5.40
CA LEU A 53 -6.56 2.86 -5.66
C LEU A 53 -6.65 4.24 -6.32
N LEU A 54 -5.66 5.11 -6.13
CA LEU A 54 -5.64 6.45 -6.73
C LEU A 54 -5.76 6.42 -8.25
N THR A 55 -5.20 5.40 -8.89
CA THR A 55 -5.22 5.21 -10.35
C THR A 55 -6.40 4.37 -10.83
N ALA A 56 -7.30 3.94 -9.93
CA ALA A 56 -8.46 3.11 -10.28
C ALA A 56 -9.58 3.86 -11.02
N ASN A 57 -9.42 5.17 -11.28
CA ASN A 57 -10.34 6.00 -12.06
C ASN A 57 -11.79 5.96 -11.57
N SER A 58 -11.98 5.95 -10.24
CA SER A 58 -13.31 5.98 -9.64
C SER A 58 -13.60 7.29 -8.92
N SER A 59 -14.79 7.85 -9.15
CA SER A 59 -15.23 9.13 -8.56
C SER A 59 -15.19 9.14 -7.03
N PHE A 60 -15.47 8.00 -6.38
CA PHE A 60 -15.43 7.91 -4.92
C PHE A 60 -14.01 7.93 -4.35
N VAL A 61 -12.99 7.52 -5.14
CA VAL A 61 -11.58 7.60 -4.71
C VAL A 61 -11.16 9.06 -4.65
N TYR A 62 -11.60 9.86 -5.63
CA TYR A 62 -11.31 11.30 -5.67
C TYR A 62 -11.92 12.06 -4.49
N ASN A 63 -13.13 11.70 -4.07
CA ASN A 63 -13.75 12.28 -2.88
C ASN A 63 -12.98 11.98 -1.58
N LYS A 64 -12.14 10.94 -1.58
CA LYS A 64 -11.33 10.51 -0.43
C LYS A 64 -9.85 10.81 -0.62
N PHE A 65 -9.50 11.57 -1.65
CA PHE A 65 -8.13 11.82 -2.05
C PHE A 65 -7.27 12.32 -0.88
N CYS A 66 -7.71 13.38 -0.18
CA CYS A 66 -6.97 13.92 0.95
C CYS A 66 -6.80 12.89 2.09
N GLY A 67 -7.83 12.08 2.38
CA GLY A 67 -7.75 11.01 3.37
C GLY A 67 -6.75 9.91 2.99
N ILE A 68 -6.69 9.55 1.71
CA ILE A 68 -5.70 8.60 1.18
C ILE A 68 -4.29 9.18 1.27
N LEU A 69 -4.09 10.44 0.87
CA LEU A 69 -2.79 11.11 0.97
C LEU A 69 -2.30 11.15 2.42
N LEU A 70 -3.16 11.53 3.36
CA LEU A 70 -2.83 11.57 4.79
C LEU A 70 -2.46 10.17 5.31
N ALA A 71 -3.27 9.16 5.02
CA ALA A 71 -3.00 7.79 5.44
C ALA A 71 -1.67 7.27 4.89
N VAL A 72 -1.38 7.50 3.60
CA VAL A 72 -0.09 7.07 2.99
C VAL A 72 1.08 7.88 3.55
N SER A 73 0.91 9.17 3.82
CA SER A 73 1.92 10.02 4.45
C SER A 73 2.25 9.56 5.87
N GLU A 74 1.24 9.20 6.67
CA GLU A 74 1.45 8.61 8.00
C GLU A 74 2.22 7.29 7.91
N VAL A 75 1.87 6.42 6.95
CA VAL A 75 2.63 5.18 6.72
C VAL A 75 4.07 5.48 6.36
N LEU A 76 4.32 6.44 5.46
CA LEU A 76 5.66 6.86 5.08
C LEU A 76 6.45 7.35 6.29
N ASN A 77 5.87 8.18 7.14
CA ASN A 77 6.52 8.66 8.35
C ASN A 77 6.88 7.52 9.31
N ASP A 78 6.05 6.50 9.42
CA ASP A 78 6.31 5.36 10.31
C ASP A 78 7.40 4.41 9.81
N ILE A 79 7.50 4.23 8.49
CA ILE A 79 8.47 3.30 7.88
C ILE A 79 9.78 3.98 7.44
N THR A 80 9.81 5.32 7.37
CA THR A 80 11.03 6.03 6.97
C THR A 80 12.05 5.98 8.11
N ARG A 81 13.26 5.52 7.79
CA ARG A 81 14.41 5.53 8.68
C ARG A 81 15.56 6.30 8.05
N THR A 82 16.53 6.65 8.88
CA THR A 82 17.79 7.25 8.42
C THR A 82 18.86 6.16 8.39
N ASP A 83 19.52 5.98 7.25
CA ASP A 83 20.65 5.06 7.11
C ASP A 83 21.92 5.62 7.75
N GLU A 84 23.02 4.86 7.69
CA GLU A 84 24.33 5.27 8.24
C GLU A 84 24.91 6.51 7.55
N ASN A 85 24.47 6.82 6.33
CA ASN A 85 24.92 7.96 5.53
C ASN A 85 24.02 9.20 5.75
N GLY A 86 22.98 9.11 6.58
CA GLY A 86 22.02 10.19 6.81
C GLY A 86 20.90 10.29 5.76
N LEU A 87 20.77 9.30 4.87
CA LEU A 87 19.74 9.24 3.83
C LEU A 87 18.45 8.62 4.39
N HIS A 88 17.31 9.15 3.94
CA HIS A 88 16.01 8.57 4.28
C HIS A 88 15.75 7.33 3.41
N ILE A 89 15.50 6.19 4.08
CA ILE A 89 15.25 4.89 3.46
C ILE A 89 13.94 4.28 3.98
N ASP A 90 13.32 3.44 3.16
CA ASP A 90 12.19 2.62 3.55
C ASP A 90 12.69 1.43 4.39
N ALA A 91 12.37 1.42 5.68
CA ALA A 91 12.88 0.44 6.64
C ALA A 91 12.49 -1.01 6.36
N LEU A 92 11.46 -1.23 5.53
CA LEU A 92 10.95 -2.55 5.21
C LEU A 92 11.40 -3.05 3.85
N TYR A 93 12.03 -2.18 3.04
CA TYR A 93 12.59 -2.57 1.77
C TYR A 93 13.89 -3.35 1.99
N TYR A 94 13.99 -4.52 1.37
CA TYR A 94 15.23 -5.28 1.35
C TYR A 94 16.05 -4.90 0.11
N SER A 95 17.28 -4.48 0.33
CA SER A 95 18.24 -4.28 -0.76
C SER A 95 18.78 -5.63 -1.27
N GLU A 96 19.18 -5.71 -2.53
CA GLU A 96 19.72 -6.95 -3.13
C GLU A 96 20.86 -7.60 -2.32
N ASN A 97 21.62 -6.81 -1.55
CA ASN A 97 22.69 -7.30 -0.68
C ASN A 97 22.18 -7.95 0.61
N GLU A 98 21.09 -7.43 1.19
CA GLU A 98 20.45 -8.02 2.37
C GLU A 98 19.73 -9.34 2.01
N PHE A 99 19.20 -9.41 0.79
CA PHE A 99 18.63 -10.64 0.21
C PHE A 99 19.63 -11.81 0.17
N CYS A 100 20.89 -11.54 -0.19
CA CYS A 100 21.95 -12.56 -0.20
C CYS A 100 22.34 -12.98 1.22
N SER A 101 22.40 -12.04 2.15
CA SER A 101 22.83 -12.27 3.53
C SER A 101 21.81 -13.10 4.34
N LEU A 102 20.51 -12.94 4.08
CA LEU A 102 19.43 -13.74 4.72
C LEU A 102 19.43 -15.23 4.32
N ASN A 103 20.04 -15.55 3.17
CA ASN A 103 20.17 -16.90 2.65
C ASN A 103 21.47 -17.60 3.10
N ASP A 104 22.45 -16.85 3.61
CA ASP A 104 23.79 -17.35 3.96
C ASP A 104 23.98 -17.55 5.48
N ASP A 105 23.04 -17.10 6.31
CA ASP A 105 23.04 -17.31 7.77
C ASP A 105 22.65 -18.75 8.14
N ASN A 106 23.58 -19.68 7.85
CA ASN A 106 23.56 -21.12 8.16
C ASN A 106 23.64 -21.44 9.68
N GLY A 107 23.29 -20.50 10.57
CA GLY A 107 23.49 -20.60 12.02
C GLY A 107 22.49 -21.47 12.79
N SER A 108 21.42 -21.96 12.15
CA SER A 108 20.44 -22.86 12.77
C SER A 108 20.06 -23.99 11.81
N PHE A 109 19.54 -25.11 12.32
CA PHE A 109 18.96 -26.17 11.50
C PHE A 109 17.69 -25.64 10.82
N GLU A 110 17.86 -24.83 9.78
CA GLU A 110 16.78 -24.26 9.02
C GLU A 110 16.08 -25.39 8.26
N THR A 111 14.78 -25.56 8.50
CA THR A 111 14.03 -26.58 7.78
C THR A 111 13.77 -26.12 6.35
N GLU A 112 13.50 -27.07 5.45
CA GLU A 112 13.09 -26.72 4.08
C GLU A 112 11.78 -25.90 4.06
N HIS A 113 10.96 -25.98 5.12
CA HIS A 113 9.79 -25.13 5.29
C HIS A 113 10.17 -23.67 5.57
N ASP A 114 11.16 -23.44 6.43
CA ASP A 114 11.63 -22.09 6.78
C ASP A 114 12.27 -21.40 5.56
N TYR A 115 13.09 -22.15 4.80
CA TYR A 115 13.61 -21.68 3.52
C TYR A 115 12.49 -21.22 2.57
N ARG A 116 11.47 -22.07 2.37
CA ARG A 116 10.32 -21.71 1.50
C ARG A 116 9.56 -20.49 2.01
N LYS A 117 9.43 -20.33 3.33
CA LYS A 117 8.76 -19.17 3.94
C LYS A 117 9.55 -17.88 3.73
N LYS A 118 10.88 -17.91 3.88
CA LYS A 118 11.77 -16.79 3.52
C LYS A 118 11.61 -16.42 2.05
N GLN A 119 11.72 -17.40 1.15
CA GLN A 119 11.57 -17.17 -0.29
C GLN A 119 10.20 -16.58 -0.68
N LEU A 120 9.14 -16.88 0.08
CA LEU A 120 7.81 -16.28 -0.14
C LEU A 120 7.76 -14.84 0.38
N ALA A 121 8.33 -14.56 1.55
CA ALA A 121 8.42 -13.20 2.10
C ALA A 121 9.22 -12.27 1.17
N LEU A 122 10.23 -12.80 0.49
CA LEU A 122 11.01 -12.09 -0.52
C LEU A 122 10.21 -11.70 -1.78
N LYS A 123 9.03 -12.28 -2.00
CA LYS A 123 8.09 -11.89 -3.08
C LYS A 123 7.00 -10.96 -2.57
N ASP A 124 6.96 -10.67 -1.27
CA ASP A 124 5.95 -9.80 -0.69
C ASP A 124 6.21 -8.35 -1.16
N PRO A 125 5.19 -7.66 -1.74
CA PRO A 125 5.30 -6.26 -2.12
C PRO A 125 5.84 -5.35 -1.01
N VAL A 126 5.60 -5.68 0.27
CA VAL A 126 6.11 -4.94 1.42
C VAL A 126 7.64 -4.84 1.41
N HIS A 127 8.34 -5.85 0.92
CA HIS A 127 9.79 -5.91 0.97
C HIS A 127 10.48 -5.55 -0.35
N VAL A 128 9.72 -5.51 -1.45
CA VAL A 128 10.26 -5.31 -2.79
C VAL A 128 9.90 -3.93 -3.36
N ILE A 129 8.86 -3.29 -2.83
CA ILE A 129 8.39 -1.99 -3.31
C ILE A 129 8.74 -0.91 -2.28
N ILE A 130 9.44 0.13 -2.73
CA ILE A 130 9.66 1.35 -1.95
C ILE A 130 8.38 2.18 -2.02
N LEU A 131 7.75 2.42 -0.86
CA LEU A 131 6.43 3.07 -0.83
C LEU A 131 6.49 4.50 -1.38
N GLU A 132 7.56 5.25 -1.08
CA GLU A 132 7.72 6.63 -1.53
C GLU A 132 7.75 6.75 -3.06
N GLU A 133 8.58 5.92 -3.71
CA GLU A 133 8.71 5.90 -5.17
C GLU A 133 7.43 5.44 -5.84
N TYR A 134 6.82 4.37 -5.30
CA TYR A 134 5.56 3.86 -5.81
C TYR A 134 4.45 4.90 -5.72
N PHE A 135 4.34 5.58 -4.57
CA PHE A 135 3.33 6.61 -4.37
C PHE A 135 3.53 7.80 -5.31
N LYS A 136 4.77 8.28 -5.49
CA LYS A 136 5.07 9.32 -6.49
C LYS A 136 4.66 8.89 -7.90
N SER A 137 4.94 7.63 -8.27
CA SER A 137 4.54 7.08 -9.57
C SER A 137 3.02 7.05 -9.75
N GLN A 138 2.27 6.59 -8.74
CA GLN A 138 0.80 6.58 -8.77
C GLN A 138 0.21 7.99 -8.85
N MET A 139 0.81 8.97 -8.16
CA MET A 139 0.42 10.38 -8.25
C MET A 139 0.64 10.97 -9.64
N GLN A 140 1.78 10.67 -10.27
CA GLN A 140 2.06 11.10 -11.64
C GLN A 140 1.13 10.42 -12.66
N GLU A 141 0.78 9.16 -12.46
CA GLU A 141 -0.20 8.46 -13.28
C GLU A 141 -1.60 9.06 -13.13
N LEU A 142 -2.03 9.34 -11.90
CA LEU A 142 -3.28 10.05 -11.62
C LEU A 142 -3.32 11.41 -12.33
N GLN A 143 -2.29 12.24 -12.15
CA GLN A 143 -2.17 13.56 -12.78
C GLN A 143 -2.30 13.49 -14.31
N ARG A 144 -1.71 12.47 -14.94
CA ARG A 144 -1.84 12.23 -16.39
C ARG A 144 -3.25 11.81 -16.80
N SER A 145 -3.95 11.04 -15.96
CA SER A 145 -5.31 10.55 -16.22
C SER A 145 -6.36 11.66 -16.14
N ILE A 146 -6.33 12.49 -15.10
CA ILE A 146 -7.36 13.53 -14.85
C ILE A 146 -6.99 14.90 -15.45
N GLY A 147 -5.73 15.08 -15.85
CA GLY A 147 -5.20 16.34 -16.36
C GLY A 147 -4.84 17.36 -15.26
N GLN A 148 -3.96 18.31 -15.61
CA GLN A 148 -3.36 19.25 -14.65
C GLN A 148 -4.41 20.08 -13.89
N SER A 149 -5.39 20.65 -14.60
CA SER A 149 -6.37 21.56 -13.98
C SER A 149 -7.24 20.90 -12.92
N GLN A 150 -7.58 19.61 -13.08
CA GLN A 150 -8.39 18.88 -12.10
C GLN A 150 -7.51 18.39 -10.95
N PHE A 151 -6.27 18.00 -11.24
CA PHE A 151 -5.29 17.64 -10.22
C PHE A 151 -5.00 18.81 -9.27
N ASP A 152 -4.80 20.02 -9.80
CA ASP A 152 -4.55 21.21 -8.99
C ASP A 152 -5.72 21.52 -8.03
N GLN A 153 -6.95 21.24 -8.43
CA GLN A 153 -8.12 21.38 -7.54
C GLN A 153 -8.08 20.39 -6.38
N PHE A 154 -7.66 19.15 -6.61
CA PHE A 154 -7.51 18.15 -5.55
C PHE A 154 -6.40 18.48 -4.56
N VAL A 155 -5.31 19.11 -5.03
CA VAL A 155 -4.18 19.50 -4.16
C VAL A 155 -4.47 20.77 -3.35
N GLN A 156 -5.37 21.63 -3.83
CA GLN A 156 -5.75 22.88 -3.15
C GLN A 156 -6.86 22.74 -2.10
N THR A 157 -7.48 21.56 -1.99
CA THR A 157 -8.59 21.28 -1.05
C THR A 157 -8.07 20.74 0.27
#